data_AF-M1ANB7-F1
#
_entry.id   AF-M1ANB7-F1
#
_cell.length_a   1.000
_cell.length_b   1.000
_cell.length_c   1.000
_cell.angle_alpha   90.00
_cell.angle_beta   90.00
_cell.angle_gamma   90.00
#
_symmetry.space_group_name_H-M   'P 1'
#
loop_
_entity.id
_entity.type
_entity.pdbx_description
1 polymer ?
#
loop_
_entity_poly.entity_id
_entity_poly.type
_entity_poly.pdbx_seq_one_letter_code
_entity_poly.pdbx_strand_id
1 'polypeptide(L)'
;MEAANNSDVSIDSSQKASDVSIDPKPQVIYRCKKCRRIVASEEQVVPHEPGEGQKCFKWKKRSDNPYNEPPQCTSIFVEPMKWMQVG
;
A
#
# COMPACT_ATOMS: atom_id res chain seq x y z
N MET A 1 14.67 -4.16 64.70
CA MET A 1 14.89 -3.20 63.60
C MET A 1 15.83 -3.96 62.69
N GLU A 2 15.40 -4.54 61.59
CA GLU A 2 15.03 -3.80 60.39
C GLU A 2 13.89 -4.46 59.63
N ALA A 3 13.05 -3.62 59.01
CA ALA A 3 12.04 -4.02 58.05
C ALA A 3 12.70 -4.01 56.66
N ALA A 4 12.50 -5.08 55.89
CA ALA A 4 12.68 -5.04 54.44
C ALA A 4 11.37 -5.44 53.79
N ASN A 5 10.94 -4.54 52.94
CA ASN A 5 9.66 -4.37 52.28
C ASN A 5 9.61 -5.12 50.94
N ASN A 6 8.41 -5.56 50.60
CA ASN A 6 8.05 -6.22 49.35
C ASN A 6 8.31 -5.35 48.12
N SER A 7 8.64 -5.97 46.98
CA SER A 7 7.89 -5.76 45.74
C SER A 7 8.15 -6.90 44.75
N ASP A 8 7.08 -7.64 44.50
CA ASP A 8 6.92 -8.63 43.46
C ASP A 8 6.90 -7.94 42.08
N VAL A 9 7.74 -8.39 41.16
CA VAL A 9 7.58 -8.09 39.73
C VAL A 9 7.61 -9.43 38.99
N SER A 10 6.46 -10.08 38.98
CA SER A 10 6.18 -11.22 38.12
C SER A 10 6.16 -10.75 36.65
N ILE A 11 7.20 -11.09 35.90
CA ILE A 11 7.28 -10.86 34.45
C ILE A 11 6.53 -12.00 33.77
N ASP A 12 5.26 -11.80 33.44
CA ASP A 12 4.48 -12.75 32.65
C ASP A 12 4.94 -12.74 31.19
N SER A 13 5.52 -13.87 30.79
CA SER A 13 5.76 -14.25 29.41
C SER A 13 4.43 -14.49 28.69
N SER A 14 3.96 -13.48 27.99
CA SER A 14 2.89 -13.65 27.00
C SER A 14 3.40 -13.29 25.60
N GLN A 15 4.28 -14.16 25.07
CA GLN A 15 4.50 -14.24 23.62
C GLN A 15 3.22 -14.80 22.98
N LYS A 16 2.26 -13.92 22.70
CA LYS A 16 1.09 -14.24 21.90
C LYS A 16 1.51 -14.34 20.44
N ALA A 17 2.02 -15.49 20.04
CA ALA A 17 2.06 -15.88 18.64
C ALA A 17 0.61 -15.95 18.14
N SER A 18 0.14 -14.84 17.56
CA SER A 18 -1.09 -14.86 16.79
C SER A 18 -0.78 -15.59 15.50
N ASP A 19 -1.10 -16.90 15.49
CA ASP A 19 -1.28 -17.66 14.27
C ASP A 19 -2.49 -17.05 13.55
N VAL A 20 -2.22 -15.95 12.83
CA VAL A 20 -3.17 -15.41 11.87
C VAL A 20 -3.14 -16.43 10.74
N SER A 21 -4.18 -17.26 10.70
CA SER A 21 -4.56 -17.98 9.49
C SER A 21 -4.80 -16.92 8.41
N ILE A 22 -3.72 -16.58 7.68
CA ILE A 22 -3.80 -15.72 6.50
C ILE A 22 -4.44 -16.61 5.44
N ASP A 23 -5.77 -16.53 5.34
CA ASP A 23 -6.41 -16.86 4.07
C ASP A 23 -5.66 -16.07 3.01
N PRO A 24 -4.97 -16.71 2.05
CA PRO A 24 -4.13 -16.00 1.12
C PRO A 24 -5.06 -15.20 0.21
N LYS A 25 -5.31 -13.95 0.58
CA LYS A 25 -5.98 -12.98 -0.29
C LYS A 25 -5.23 -13.02 -1.62
N PRO A 26 -5.94 -13.18 -2.75
CA PRO A 26 -5.27 -13.30 -4.05
C PRO A 26 -4.39 -12.07 -4.27
N GLN A 27 -3.07 -12.28 -4.27
CA GLN A 27 -2.11 -11.19 -4.40
C GLN A 27 -2.11 -10.68 -5.83
N VAL A 28 -2.43 -9.40 -6.04
CA VAL A 28 -2.34 -8.77 -7.35
C VAL A 28 -0.86 -8.59 -7.74
N ILE A 29 -0.48 -9.07 -8.94
CA ILE A 29 0.88 -8.95 -9.48
C ILE A 29 0.86 -8.20 -10.80
N TYR A 30 1.64 -7.13 -10.87
CA TYR A 30 1.81 -6.33 -12.07
C TYR A 30 2.95 -6.87 -12.93
N ARG A 31 2.64 -7.18 -14.20
CA ARG A 31 3.60 -7.73 -15.17
C ARG A 31 3.73 -6.81 -16.37
N CYS A 32 4.96 -6.62 -16.83
CA CYS A 32 5.21 -5.92 -18.09
C CYS A 32 4.50 -6.65 -19.25
N LYS A 33 3.71 -5.94 -20.05
CA LYS A 33 2.99 -6.55 -21.18
C LYS A 33 3.91 -7.16 -22.23
N LYS A 34 5.11 -6.59 -22.45
CA LYS A 34 6.07 -7.03 -23.47
C LYS A 34 6.91 -8.23 -23.02
N CYS A 35 7.61 -8.12 -21.88
CA CYS A 35 8.55 -9.15 -21.43
C CYS A 35 8.03 -10.03 -20.30
N ARG A 36 6.80 -9.81 -19.83
CA ARG A 36 6.11 -10.57 -18.76
C ARG A 36 6.80 -10.55 -17.38
N ARG A 37 7.95 -9.88 -17.25
CA ARG A 37 8.65 -9.67 -15.97
C ARG A 37 7.71 -9.00 -14.96
N ILE A 38 7.74 -9.50 -13.73
CA ILE A 38 7.06 -8.87 -12.60
C ILE A 38 7.74 -7.53 -12.31
N VAL A 39 6.95 -6.46 -12.28
CA VAL A 39 7.44 -5.10 -12.03
C VAL A 39 6.97 -4.54 -10.69
N ALA A 40 5.85 -5.03 -10.15
CA ALA A 40 5.36 -4.70 -8.82
C ALA A 40 4.34 -5.74 -8.29
N SER A 41 4.09 -5.76 -6.99
CA SER A 41 2.96 -6.41 -6.30
C SER A 41 1.99 -5.37 -5.72
N GLU A 42 0.81 -5.81 -5.27
CA GLU A 42 -0.19 -4.96 -4.60
C GLU A 42 0.37 -4.21 -3.39
N GLU A 43 1.19 -4.88 -2.58
CA GLU A 43 1.81 -4.34 -1.36
C GLU A 43 2.72 -3.13 -1.62
N GLN A 44 3.22 -3.01 -2.85
CA GLN A 44 4.11 -1.93 -3.25
C GLN A 44 3.36 -0.71 -3.79
N VAL A 45 2.04 -0.82 -3.99
CA VAL A 45 1.21 0.25 -4.54
C VAL A 45 0.89 1.26 -3.45
N VAL A 46 1.17 2.53 -3.74
CA VAL A 46 0.73 3.65 -2.91
C VAL A 46 -0.72 4.01 -3.28
N PRO A 47 -1.69 3.84 -2.36
CA PRO A 47 -3.09 4.12 -2.64
C PRO A 47 -3.30 5.62 -2.86
N HIS A 48 -4.19 5.97 -3.80
CA HIS A 48 -4.59 7.36 -4.05
C HIS A 48 -6.02 7.44 -4.60
N GLU A 49 -6.66 8.57 -4.36
CA GLU A 49 -7.96 8.91 -4.93
C GLU A 49 -7.79 9.52 -6.35
N PRO A 50 -8.67 9.23 -7.30
CA PRO A 50 -8.69 9.91 -8.59
C PRO A 50 -8.87 11.42 -8.43
N GLY A 51 -7.97 12.21 -9.03
CA GLY A 51 -8.11 13.66 -9.09
C GLY A 51 -9.24 14.10 -10.04
N GLU A 52 -9.60 15.40 -10.03
CA GLU A 52 -10.67 15.94 -10.90
C GLU A 52 -10.30 15.97 -12.40
N GLY A 53 -9.11 15.46 -12.74
CA GLY A 53 -8.65 15.27 -14.10
C GLY A 53 -8.56 16.57 -14.88
N GLN A 54 -9.16 16.59 -16.08
CA GLN A 54 -9.15 17.79 -16.94
C GLN A 54 -9.84 19.00 -16.29
N LYS A 55 -10.77 18.80 -15.34
CA LYS A 55 -11.48 19.89 -14.66
C LYS A 55 -10.53 20.75 -13.83
N CYS A 56 -9.43 20.19 -13.31
CA CYS A 56 -8.40 20.94 -12.61
C CYS A 56 -7.62 21.91 -13.53
N PHE A 57 -7.55 21.63 -14.85
CA PHE A 57 -6.74 22.38 -15.79
C PHE A 57 -7.60 23.35 -16.62
N LYS A 58 -7.81 24.56 -16.09
CA LYS A 58 -8.70 25.61 -16.62
C LYS A 58 -8.59 25.86 -18.14
N TRP A 59 -7.38 25.76 -18.72
CA TRP A 59 -7.14 26.09 -20.13
C TRP A 59 -7.26 24.90 -21.09
N LYS A 60 -7.35 23.66 -20.57
CA LYS A 60 -7.25 22.42 -21.36
C LYS A 60 -8.50 21.56 -21.26
N LYS A 61 -9.67 22.21 -21.26
CA LYS A 61 -10.97 21.56 -21.33
C LYS A 61 -11.14 20.98 -22.73
N ARG A 62 -10.67 19.75 -22.97
CA ARG A 62 -11.02 19.04 -24.21
C ARG A 62 -12.53 18.79 -24.13
N SER A 63 -13.28 19.36 -25.05
CA SER A 63 -14.72 19.15 -25.18
C SER A 63 -14.95 17.75 -25.75
N ASP A 64 -14.80 16.74 -24.91
CA ASP A 64 -15.29 15.40 -25.21
C ASP A 64 -16.05 14.95 -23.97
N ASN A 65 -17.37 14.86 -24.11
CA ASN A 65 -18.33 14.70 -23.03
C ASN A 65 -18.01 13.45 -22.17
N PRO A 66 -17.49 13.60 -20.94
CA PRO A 66 -17.14 12.48 -20.07
C PRO A 66 -18.13 12.31 -18.91
N TYR A 67 -19.34 12.89 -19.00
CA TYR A 67 -20.20 13.12 -17.83
C TYR A 67 -20.89 11.88 -17.21
N ASN A 68 -20.60 10.65 -17.66
CA ASN A 68 -21.28 9.47 -17.11
C ASN A 68 -20.39 8.45 -16.39
N GLU A 69 -19.06 8.57 -16.42
CA GLU A 69 -18.20 7.62 -15.70
C GLU A 69 -17.33 8.31 -14.64
N PRO A 70 -17.16 7.70 -13.45
CA PRO A 70 -16.22 8.17 -12.46
C PRO A 70 -14.81 8.27 -13.06
N PRO A 71 -14.03 9.32 -12.75
CA PRO A 71 -12.65 9.41 -13.20
C PRO A 71 -11.85 8.20 -12.70
N GLN A 72 -11.15 7.52 -13.62
CA GLN A 72 -10.28 6.39 -13.29
C GLN A 72 -8.81 6.76 -13.50
N CYS A 73 -7.95 6.26 -12.63
CA CYS A 73 -6.52 6.48 -12.72
C CYS A 73 -5.91 5.59 -13.80
N THR A 74 -5.14 6.18 -14.71
CA THR A 74 -4.45 5.45 -15.79
C THR A 74 -3.08 4.91 -15.39
N SER A 75 -2.66 5.19 -14.17
CA SER A 75 -1.32 4.89 -13.67
C SER A 75 -1.40 4.47 -12.21
N ILE A 76 -0.48 3.59 -11.81
CA ILE A 76 -0.28 3.20 -10.42
C ILE A 76 0.99 3.89 -9.91
N PHE A 77 0.98 4.26 -8.64
CA PHE A 77 2.16 4.76 -7.95
C PHE A 77 2.68 3.64 -7.07
N VAL A 78 4.00 3.46 -7.04
CA VAL A 78 4.64 2.40 -6.25
C VAL A 78 5.79 2.97 -5.44
N GLU A 79 6.06 2.40 -4.27
CA GLU A 79 7.26 2.72 -3.51
C GLU A 79 8.53 2.31 -4.28
N PRO A 80 9.64 3.06 -4.17
CA PRO A 80 10.90 2.73 -4.83
C PRO A 80 11.42 1.35 -4.41
N MET A 81 11.65 0.48 -5.39
CA MET A 81 12.18 -0.88 -5.17
C MET A 81 13.68 -0.95 -5.41
N LYS A 82 14.32 -2.00 -4.86
CA LYS A 82 15.76 -2.26 -5.05
C LYS A 82 16.21 -2.24 -6.51
N TRP A 83 15.37 -2.72 -7.44
CA TRP A 83 15.70 -2.72 -8.87
C TRP A 83 15.63 -1.34 -9.53
N MET A 84 14.94 -0.38 -8.92
CA MET A 84 14.83 1.00 -9.40
C MET A 84 15.99 1.88 -8.91
N GLN A 85 16.71 1.44 -7.88
CA GLN A 85 17.86 2.17 -7.35
C GLN A 85 19.04 1.98 -8.30
N VAL A 86 19.71 3.08 -8.63
CA VAL A 86 21.00 3.05 -9.33
C VAL A 86 22.06 2.85 -8.26
N GLY A 87 22.87 1.79 -8.41
CA GLY A 87 23.99 1.49 -7.51
C GLY A 87 25.13 2.48 -7.62
#